data_AF-A0A7K3WUL1-F1
#
_entry.id   AF-A0A7K3WUL1-F1
#
_cell.length_a   1.000
_cell.length_b   1.000
_cell.length_c   1.000
_cell.angle_alpha   90.00
_cell.angle_beta   90.00
_cell.angle_gamma   90.00
#
_symmetry.space_group_name_H-M   'P 1'
#
loop_
_entity.id
_entity.type
_entity.pdbx_description
1 polymer ?
#
loop_
_entity_poly.entity_id
_entity_poly.type
_entity_poly.pdbx_seq_one_letter_code
_entity_poly.pdbx_strand_id
1 'polypeptide(L)'
;MPRCKFSETQFESYHAREFEKVYGGICPQEFPTRAIEGKCGFDMKHTGRFATFFFQYKVPEYLTQPSYKCKSLRGDCFHIKLSNTDGPRSIAQFQTLKMLSSKEPHVYYVAPMFGTNNDFSKKYKEILDHTAYFNLKDTGFPKNGESGFTESHILYYSEKSNYGWLYSDPSTVQTLRAPKFESDDSNESLGMYIIELNQFLRSILIETAFTSESEENETLSSATLLRELEKTINVSESNSIEQNIILTDILLKKYFNLNWFIKPII
;
A
#
# COMPACT_ATOMS: atom_id res chain seq x y z
N MET A 1 2.87 -8.76 29.97
CA MET A 1 1.90 -8.84 28.86
C MET A 1 2.41 -9.91 27.90
N PRO A 2 1.58 -10.88 27.46
CA PRO A 2 2.02 -11.88 26.49
C PRO A 2 2.30 -11.21 25.13
N ARG A 3 3.50 -11.47 24.60
CA ARG A 3 3.84 -11.13 23.20
C ARG A 3 3.11 -12.07 22.24
N CYS A 4 2.99 -11.65 20.98
CA CYS A 4 2.51 -12.55 19.94
C CYS A 4 3.38 -13.81 19.85
N LYS A 5 2.73 -14.92 19.48
CA LYS A 5 3.38 -16.24 19.35
C LYS A 5 4.02 -16.49 17.97
N PHE A 6 3.84 -15.56 17.03
CA PHE A 6 4.44 -15.53 15.69
C PHE A 6 5.41 -14.36 15.58
N SER A 7 6.33 -14.42 14.61
CA SER A 7 7.30 -13.35 14.36
C SER A 7 6.72 -12.24 13.47
N GLU A 8 7.32 -11.05 13.54
CA GLU A 8 7.00 -9.93 12.66
C GLU A 8 7.17 -10.31 11.19
N THR A 9 8.30 -10.95 10.85
CA THR A 9 8.58 -11.43 9.49
C THR A 9 7.55 -12.44 8.97
N GLN A 10 7.02 -13.31 9.85
CA GLN A 10 5.92 -14.21 9.47
C GLN A 10 4.68 -13.40 9.12
N PHE A 11 4.29 -12.44 9.96
CA PHE A 11 3.13 -11.59 9.68
C PHE A 11 3.30 -10.79 8.38
N GLU A 12 4.43 -10.11 8.25
CA GLU A 12 4.84 -9.34 7.08
C GLU A 12 4.75 -10.16 5.79
N SER A 13 5.35 -11.36 5.75
CA SER A 13 5.38 -12.18 4.53
C SER A 13 3.99 -12.57 4.04
N TYR A 14 3.10 -12.94 4.97
CA TYR A 14 1.73 -13.32 4.62
C TYR A 14 0.87 -12.11 4.28
N HIS A 15 1.01 -11.01 5.03
CA HIS A 15 0.34 -9.76 4.71
C HIS A 15 0.73 -9.27 3.31
N ALA A 16 2.03 -9.22 3.02
CA ALA A 16 2.55 -8.81 1.73
C ALA A 16 1.98 -9.64 0.57
N ARG A 17 1.95 -10.98 0.73
CA ARG A 17 1.40 -11.88 -0.28
C ARG A 17 -0.10 -11.64 -0.52
N GLU A 18 -0.90 -11.53 0.54
CA GLU A 18 -2.33 -11.27 0.37
C GLU A 18 -2.57 -9.84 -0.16
N PHE A 19 -1.78 -8.86 0.27
CA PHE A 19 -1.83 -7.49 -0.23
C PHE A 19 -1.52 -7.43 -1.73
N GLU A 20 -0.50 -8.17 -2.20
CA GLU A 20 -0.17 -8.29 -3.62
C GLU A 20 -1.30 -8.91 -4.44
N LYS A 21 -2.04 -9.89 -3.90
CA LYS A 21 -3.17 -10.46 -4.63
C LYS A 21 -4.31 -9.46 -4.85
N VAL A 22 -4.55 -8.57 -3.88
CA VAL A 22 -5.65 -7.61 -3.91
C VAL A 22 -5.25 -6.31 -4.60
N TYR A 23 -4.04 -5.81 -4.31
CA TYR A 23 -3.54 -4.49 -4.71
C TYR A 23 -2.32 -4.57 -5.64
N GLY A 24 -1.96 -5.76 -6.10
CA GLY A 24 -0.84 -6.00 -6.99
C GLY A 24 -1.00 -5.25 -8.31
N GLY A 25 0.08 -4.61 -8.73
CA GLY A 25 0.26 -4.13 -10.09
C GLY A 25 1.35 -4.95 -10.79
N ILE A 26 1.91 -4.39 -11.86
CA ILE A 26 3.08 -4.96 -12.56
C ILE A 26 4.36 -4.79 -11.72
N CYS A 27 4.34 -3.87 -10.77
CA CYS A 27 5.54 -3.49 -10.01
C CYS A 27 5.77 -4.40 -8.79
N PRO A 28 7.04 -4.73 -8.49
CA PRO A 28 7.40 -5.60 -7.40
C PRO A 28 7.27 -4.94 -6.03
N GLN A 29 7.11 -5.77 -5.01
CA GLN A 29 7.29 -5.38 -3.61
C GLN A 29 8.78 -5.18 -3.30
N GLU A 30 9.09 -4.11 -2.59
CA GLU A 30 10.43 -3.80 -2.13
C GLU A 30 10.53 -3.99 -0.61
N PHE A 31 11.44 -4.88 -0.18
CA PHE A 31 11.80 -5.11 1.22
C PHE A 31 13.21 -4.57 1.47
N PRO A 32 13.36 -3.38 2.06
CA PRO A 32 14.68 -2.82 2.34
C PRO A 32 15.49 -3.72 3.26
N THR A 33 16.80 -3.77 3.04
CA THR A 33 17.69 -4.36 4.05
C THR A 33 17.65 -3.53 5.33
N ARG A 34 17.97 -4.11 6.49
CA ARG A 34 18.03 -3.38 7.78
C ARG A 34 18.84 -2.07 7.74
N ALA A 35 19.89 -2.02 6.91
CA ALA A 35 20.71 -0.82 6.76
C ALA A 35 19.98 0.30 5.98
N ILE A 36 19.14 -0.08 5.02
CA ILE A 36 18.30 0.83 4.23
C ILE A 36 17.05 1.21 5.02
N GLU A 37 16.44 0.27 5.74
CA GLU A 37 15.28 0.48 6.63
C GLU A 37 15.54 1.64 7.60
N GLY A 38 16.72 1.69 8.23
CA GLY A 38 17.09 2.81 9.11
C GLY A 38 17.14 4.19 8.44
N LYS A 39 17.24 4.23 7.10
CA LYS A 39 17.26 5.47 6.30
C LYS A 39 15.91 5.80 5.67
N CYS A 40 15.15 4.81 5.22
CA CYS A 40 13.86 5.01 4.55
C CYS A 40 12.67 4.93 5.51
N GLY A 41 12.86 4.31 6.66
CA GLY A 41 11.92 4.29 7.77
C GLY A 41 10.88 3.20 7.72
N PHE A 42 10.66 2.52 6.58
CA PHE A 42 9.63 1.50 6.38
C PHE A 42 10.21 0.09 6.18
N ASP A 43 9.39 -0.93 6.45
CA ASP A 43 9.74 -2.35 6.28
C ASP A 43 9.40 -2.87 4.88
N MET A 44 8.30 -2.38 4.30
CA MET A 44 7.87 -2.75 2.95
C MET A 44 7.36 -1.54 2.19
N LYS A 45 7.76 -1.45 0.92
CA LYS A 45 7.14 -0.58 -0.07
C LYS A 45 6.43 -1.44 -1.10
N HIS A 46 5.16 -1.15 -1.34
CA HIS A 46 4.37 -1.76 -2.39
C HIS A 46 4.01 -0.69 -3.41
N THR A 47 4.60 -0.77 -4.60
CA THR A 47 4.21 0.10 -5.70
C THR A 47 3.01 -0.51 -6.40
N GLY A 48 1.81 -0.10 -5.99
CA GLY A 48 0.59 -0.46 -6.68
C GLY A 48 0.46 0.30 -7.99
N ARG A 49 -0.62 0.02 -8.72
CA ARG A 49 -0.88 0.67 -10.02
C ARG A 49 -1.16 2.18 -9.91
N PHE A 50 -1.81 2.59 -8.82
CA PHE A 50 -2.33 3.96 -8.62
C PHE A 50 -1.71 4.66 -7.41
N ALA A 51 -1.03 3.90 -6.56
CA ALA A 51 -0.56 4.37 -5.28
C ALA A 51 0.67 3.58 -4.87
N THR A 52 1.62 4.29 -4.25
CA THR A 52 2.73 3.66 -3.55
C THR A 52 2.38 3.59 -2.08
N PHE A 53 2.35 2.38 -1.53
CA PHE A 53 2.09 2.13 -0.12
C PHE A 53 3.40 1.87 0.61
N PHE A 54 3.56 2.48 1.77
CA PHE A 54 4.68 2.28 2.66
C PHE A 54 4.18 1.72 3.98
N PHE A 55 4.70 0.56 4.36
CA PHE A 55 4.26 -0.17 5.53
C PHE A 55 5.39 -0.30 6.53
N GLN A 56 5.10 0.08 7.76
CA GLN A 56 5.89 -0.29 8.93
C GLN A 56 5.08 -1.31 9.74
N TYR A 57 5.53 -2.56 9.74
CA TYR A 57 4.93 -3.62 10.51
C TYR A 57 5.22 -3.45 12.00
N LYS A 58 4.24 -3.82 12.82
CA LYS A 58 4.33 -3.84 14.27
C LYS A 58 3.64 -5.07 14.81
N VAL A 59 4.36 -5.88 15.57
CA VAL A 59 3.76 -6.96 16.36
C VAL A 59 3.21 -6.39 17.68
N PRO A 60 1.92 -6.54 17.99
CA PRO A 60 1.35 -6.04 19.23
C PRO A 60 1.76 -6.90 20.43
N GLU A 61 1.69 -6.32 21.62
CA GLU A 61 1.50 -7.11 22.83
C GLU A 61 0.00 -7.17 23.15
N TYR A 62 -0.46 -8.37 23.53
CA TYR A 62 -1.87 -8.66 23.75
C TYR A 62 -2.23 -8.45 25.22
N LEU A 63 -3.29 -7.70 25.47
CA LEU A 63 -3.77 -7.37 26.81
C LEU A 63 -5.01 -8.20 27.11
N THR A 64 -4.83 -9.24 27.92
CA THR A 64 -5.91 -10.12 28.41
C THR A 64 -6.81 -9.46 29.44
N GLN A 65 -6.36 -8.35 30.05
CA GLN A 65 -7.16 -7.53 30.96
C GLN A 65 -7.21 -6.09 30.44
N PRO A 66 -8.40 -5.48 30.31
CA PRO A 66 -8.51 -4.07 29.97
C PRO A 66 -7.85 -3.23 31.07
N SER A 67 -6.65 -2.72 30.81
CA SER A 67 -6.06 -1.68 31.67
C SER A 67 -6.93 -0.41 31.62
N TYR A 68 -6.80 0.48 32.59
CA TYR A 68 -7.51 1.78 32.58
C TYR A 68 -7.38 2.50 31.23
N LYS A 69 -6.20 2.38 30.60
CA LYS A 69 -5.84 3.01 29.32
C LYS A 69 -6.62 2.45 28.13
N CYS A 70 -7.10 1.21 28.23
CA CYS A 70 -7.94 0.60 27.21
C CYS A 70 -9.44 0.70 27.51
N LYS A 71 -9.87 1.27 28.64
CA LYS A 71 -11.31 1.43 28.93
C LYS A 71 -12.06 2.22 27.85
N SER A 72 -11.35 3.07 27.11
CA SER A 72 -11.88 3.79 25.95
C SER A 72 -12.17 2.91 24.73
N LEU A 73 -11.70 1.66 24.73
CA LEU A 73 -11.88 0.67 23.68
C LEU A 73 -12.67 -0.52 24.27
N ARG A 74 -13.62 -1.06 23.52
CA ARG A 74 -14.45 -2.18 24.00
C ARG A 74 -13.77 -3.53 23.72
N GLY A 75 -13.54 -4.34 24.76
CA GLY A 75 -13.08 -5.72 24.63
C GLY A 75 -11.58 -5.90 24.82
N ASP A 76 -11.03 -6.98 24.23
CA ASP A 76 -9.59 -7.25 24.27
C ASP A 76 -8.82 -6.19 23.50
N CYS A 77 -7.62 -5.90 23.99
CA CYS A 77 -6.83 -4.80 23.48
C CYS A 77 -5.44 -5.26 23.05
N PHE A 78 -4.98 -4.61 22.00
CA PHE A 78 -3.62 -4.72 21.50
C PHE A 78 -2.94 -3.39 21.75
N HIS A 79 -1.64 -3.42 21.97
CA HIS A 79 -0.84 -2.19 21.93
C HIS A 79 0.43 -2.38 21.14
N ILE A 80 0.77 -1.36 20.36
CA ILE A 80 2.02 -1.27 19.61
C ILE A 80 2.81 -0.06 20.08
N LYS A 81 4.13 -0.21 20.12
CA LYS A 81 5.04 0.92 20.33
C LYS A 81 5.37 1.53 18.98
N LEU A 82 5.06 2.81 18.81
CA LEU A 82 5.35 3.57 17.61
C LEU A 82 6.77 4.17 17.67
N SER A 83 7.21 4.56 18.87
CA SER A 83 8.57 4.99 19.15
C SER A 83 8.94 4.68 20.59
N ASN A 84 10.21 4.32 20.84
CA ASN A 84 10.75 4.10 22.17
C ASN A 84 11.67 5.25 22.60
N THR A 85 11.63 5.58 23.90
CA THR A 85 12.52 6.53 24.56
C THR A 85 13.96 6.02 24.66
N ASP A 86 14.11 4.69 24.67
CA ASP A 86 15.36 4.06 25.09
C ASP A 86 16.43 3.99 23.99
N GLY A 87 16.20 4.57 22.81
CA GLY A 87 17.17 4.47 21.72
C GLY A 87 17.03 5.52 20.61
N PRO A 88 18.11 6.25 20.27
CA PRO A 88 18.09 7.28 19.23
C PRO A 88 17.69 6.73 17.85
N ARG A 89 17.90 5.42 17.61
CA ARG A 89 17.48 4.75 16.36
C ARG A 89 15.96 4.66 16.20
N SER A 90 15.22 4.37 17.27
CA SER A 90 13.76 4.27 17.20
C SER A 90 13.12 5.64 16.99
N ILE A 91 13.72 6.68 17.58
CA ILE A 91 13.32 8.08 17.37
C ILE A 91 13.58 8.49 15.93
N ALA A 92 14.79 8.22 15.41
CA ALA A 92 15.15 8.54 14.04
C ALA A 92 14.24 7.82 13.02
N GLN A 93 13.94 6.53 13.21
CA GLN A 93 13.02 5.80 12.33
C GLN A 93 11.61 6.42 12.35
N PHE A 94 11.09 6.75 13.53
CA PHE A 94 9.79 7.42 13.67
C PHE A 94 9.78 8.77 12.94
N GLN A 95 10.82 9.59 13.09
CA GLN A 95 10.97 10.87 12.40
C GLN A 95 11.03 10.70 10.88
N THR A 96 11.82 9.74 10.39
CA THR A 96 11.91 9.41 8.97
C THR A 96 10.54 9.02 8.41
N LEU A 97 9.79 8.17 9.12
CA LEU A 97 8.44 7.79 8.74
C LEU A 97 7.49 9.01 8.72
N LYS A 98 7.55 9.89 9.73
CA LYS A 98 6.72 11.10 9.75
C LYS A 98 7.05 12.03 8.58
N MET A 99 8.33 12.22 8.25
CA MET A 99 8.75 12.96 7.05
C MET A 99 8.31 12.30 5.75
N LEU A 100 8.32 10.96 5.68
CA LEU A 100 7.78 10.25 4.53
C LEU A 100 6.28 10.49 4.40
N SER A 101 5.55 10.41 5.51
CA SER A 101 4.09 10.63 5.54
C SER A 101 3.68 12.05 5.18
N SER A 102 4.55 13.06 5.29
CA SER A 102 4.22 14.40 4.81
C SER A 102 4.30 14.52 3.28
N LYS A 103 5.03 13.62 2.62
CA LYS A 103 5.24 13.58 1.16
C LYS A 103 4.33 12.57 0.49
N GLU A 104 4.07 11.45 1.15
CA GLU A 104 3.34 10.31 0.60
C GLU A 104 2.02 10.11 1.37
N PRO A 105 0.87 9.95 0.67
CA PRO A 105 -0.43 9.81 1.33
C PRO A 105 -0.63 8.45 2.02
N HIS A 106 0.06 7.41 1.56
CA HIS A 106 -0.18 6.01 1.90
C HIS A 106 0.95 5.43 2.76
N VAL A 107 1.18 6.02 3.93
CA VAL A 107 2.17 5.54 4.91
C VAL A 107 1.43 5.03 6.14
N TYR A 108 1.63 3.75 6.47
CA TYR A 108 0.83 3.09 7.52
C TYR A 108 1.69 2.31 8.51
N TYR A 109 1.29 2.35 9.78
CA TYR A 109 1.59 1.25 10.69
C TYR A 109 0.62 0.10 10.43
N VAL A 110 1.17 -1.12 10.33
CA VAL A 110 0.42 -2.34 10.03
C VAL A 110 0.58 -3.31 11.18
N ALA A 111 -0.53 -3.73 11.79
CA ALA A 111 -0.48 -4.64 12.94
C ALA A 111 -1.63 -5.66 12.93
N PRO A 112 -1.37 -6.93 13.32
CA PRO A 112 -2.41 -7.95 13.38
C PRO A 112 -3.38 -7.70 14.53
N MET A 113 -4.67 -7.93 14.31
CA MET A 113 -5.71 -7.92 15.35
C MET A 113 -5.84 -9.29 16.05
N PHE A 114 -4.72 -9.98 16.26
CA PHE A 114 -4.63 -11.28 16.92
C PHE A 114 -3.20 -11.53 17.41
N GLY A 115 -3.03 -12.47 18.35
CA GLY A 115 -1.72 -12.71 18.99
C GLY A 115 -1.27 -14.17 19.13
N THR A 116 -2.11 -15.15 18.77
CA THR A 116 -1.76 -16.57 18.96
C THR A 116 -1.43 -17.26 17.65
N ASN A 117 -0.60 -18.32 17.69
CA ASN A 117 -0.33 -19.15 16.50
C ASN A 117 -1.57 -19.84 15.97
N ASN A 118 -2.51 -20.22 16.85
CA ASN A 118 -3.78 -20.79 16.44
C ASN A 118 -4.62 -19.79 15.63
N ASP A 119 -4.67 -18.52 16.06
CA ASP A 119 -5.37 -17.48 15.31
C ASP A 119 -4.66 -17.19 13.98
N PHE A 120 -3.33 -17.09 14.00
CA PHE A 120 -2.55 -16.90 12.78
C PHE A 120 -2.80 -18.02 11.76
N SER A 121 -2.75 -19.29 12.17
CA SER A 121 -3.04 -20.44 11.29
C SER A 121 -4.46 -20.46 10.74
N LYS A 122 -5.43 -19.87 11.44
CA LYS A 122 -6.82 -19.75 10.95
C LYS A 122 -6.99 -18.57 10.00
N LYS A 123 -6.29 -17.46 10.27
CA LYS A 123 -6.52 -16.15 9.63
C LYS A 123 -5.54 -15.82 8.51
N TYR A 124 -4.44 -16.55 8.33
CA TYR A 124 -3.38 -16.16 7.37
C TYR A 124 -3.82 -16.04 5.91
N LYS A 125 -4.91 -16.72 5.50
CA LYS A 125 -5.47 -16.61 4.14
C LYS A 125 -6.31 -15.35 3.92
N GLU A 126 -6.80 -14.76 5.01
CA GLU A 126 -7.65 -13.57 5.06
C GLU A 126 -6.97 -12.53 5.98
N ILE A 127 -5.64 -12.50 5.94
CA ILE A 127 -4.85 -11.77 6.94
C ILE A 127 -5.13 -10.26 6.89
N LEU A 128 -5.50 -9.77 5.71
CA LEU A 128 -5.89 -8.40 5.43
C LEU A 128 -7.13 -7.96 6.24
N ASP A 129 -8.12 -8.84 6.40
CA ASP A 129 -9.35 -8.57 7.19
C ASP A 129 -9.09 -8.55 8.69
N HIS A 130 -7.98 -9.15 9.10
CA HIS A 130 -7.51 -9.21 10.48
C HIS A 130 -6.28 -8.34 10.72
N THR A 131 -6.07 -7.34 9.87
CA THR A 131 -4.98 -6.37 9.97
C THR A 131 -5.52 -4.97 10.22
N ALA A 132 -4.98 -4.31 11.23
CA ALA A 132 -5.23 -2.91 11.53
C ALA A 132 -4.19 -2.04 10.82
N TYR A 133 -4.67 -1.04 10.09
CA TYR A 133 -3.83 -0.03 9.45
C TYR A 133 -4.08 1.31 10.13
N PHE A 134 -2.99 2.02 10.46
CA PHE A 134 -3.06 3.36 11.05
C PHE A 134 -2.28 4.32 10.16
N ASN A 135 -2.95 5.32 9.60
CA ASN A 135 -2.28 6.32 8.78
C ASN A 135 -1.30 7.10 9.67
N LEU A 136 -0.06 7.17 9.24
CA LEU A 136 1.02 7.76 10.01
C LEU A 136 0.86 9.29 10.16
N LYS A 137 0.09 9.93 9.28
CA LYS A 137 -0.33 11.35 9.43
C LYS A 137 -1.14 11.54 10.71
N ASP A 138 -2.03 10.60 11.01
CA ASP A 138 -2.97 10.68 12.13
C ASP A 138 -2.33 10.30 13.48
N THR A 139 -1.14 9.69 13.48
CA THR A 139 -0.51 9.25 14.74
C THR A 139 0.14 10.39 15.54
N GLY A 140 0.03 11.64 15.09
CA GLY A 140 0.58 12.82 15.76
C GLY A 140 2.11 12.78 15.96
N PHE A 141 2.62 13.73 16.74
CA PHE A 141 3.92 13.68 17.40
C PHE A 141 3.66 13.65 18.92
N PRO A 142 4.50 12.98 19.73
CA PRO A 142 4.40 13.12 21.18
C PRO A 142 4.67 14.58 21.60
N LYS A 143 3.96 15.06 22.63
CA LYS A 143 3.86 16.48 23.04
C LYS A 143 5.18 17.19 23.38
N ASN A 144 6.27 16.45 23.56
CA ASN A 144 7.58 17.00 23.99
C ASN A 144 8.61 17.15 22.84
N GLY A 145 8.17 17.18 21.58
CA GLY A 145 8.96 17.70 20.47
C GLY A 145 9.98 16.74 19.84
N GLU A 146 10.52 17.18 18.70
CA GLU A 146 11.40 16.46 17.77
C GLU A 146 12.79 16.12 18.35
N SER A 147 13.06 16.42 19.62
CA SER A 147 14.36 16.19 20.24
C SER A 147 14.17 15.77 21.70
N GLY A 148 13.93 14.47 21.92
CA GLY A 148 13.95 13.85 23.25
C GLY A 148 12.57 13.51 23.78
N PHE A 149 12.05 12.36 23.38
CA PHE A 149 10.84 11.81 23.99
C PHE A 149 11.15 11.39 25.43
N THR A 150 10.35 11.87 26.38
CA THR A 150 10.41 11.44 27.80
C THR A 150 9.54 10.21 28.06
N GLU A 151 8.59 9.91 27.17
CA GLU A 151 7.70 8.75 27.26
C GLU A 151 7.56 8.03 25.92
N SER A 152 7.30 6.72 25.95
CA SER A 152 7.09 5.92 24.75
C SER A 152 5.82 6.38 24.01
N HIS A 153 5.91 6.47 22.68
CA HIS A 153 4.74 6.75 21.82
C HIS A 153 3.98 5.43 21.59
N ILE A 154 2.84 5.25 22.25
CA ILE A 154 2.09 3.98 22.29
C ILE A 154 0.69 4.17 21.72
N LEU A 155 0.27 3.22 20.88
CA LEU A 155 -1.07 3.14 20.33
C LEU A 155 -1.77 1.87 20.84
N TYR A 156 -2.96 2.04 21.41
CA TYR A 156 -3.87 0.95 21.77
C TYR A 156 -4.94 0.78 20.69
N TYR A 157 -5.37 -0.46 20.41
CA TYR A 157 -6.47 -0.74 19.48
C TYR A 157 -7.17 -2.05 19.81
N SER A 158 -8.32 -2.31 19.18
CA SER A 158 -9.12 -3.52 19.40
C SER A 158 -9.79 -3.95 18.10
N GLU A 159 -9.99 -5.26 17.93
CA GLU A 159 -10.73 -5.85 16.79
C GLU A 159 -12.19 -5.36 16.71
N LYS A 160 -12.76 -4.94 17.85
CA LYS A 160 -14.14 -4.45 17.97
C LYS A 160 -14.28 -2.94 17.76
N SER A 161 -13.17 -2.23 17.51
CA SER A 161 -13.13 -0.79 17.33
C SER A 161 -12.67 -0.44 15.92
N ASN A 162 -13.18 0.67 15.38
CA ASN A 162 -12.67 1.28 14.15
C ASN A 162 -11.70 2.42 14.44
N TYR A 163 -11.26 2.57 15.68
CA TYR A 163 -10.27 3.57 16.09
C TYR A 163 -9.29 2.95 17.09
N GLY A 164 -8.05 3.45 17.04
CA GLY A 164 -7.06 3.31 18.08
C GLY A 164 -7.05 4.52 19.03
N TRP A 165 -6.36 4.37 20.15
CA TRP A 165 -6.17 5.39 21.17
C TRP A 165 -4.67 5.63 21.40
N LEU A 166 -4.21 6.84 21.11
CA LEU A 166 -2.83 7.26 21.39
C LEU A 166 -2.69 7.60 22.88
N TYR A 167 -1.64 7.09 23.49
CA TYR A 167 -1.39 7.27 24.92
C TYR A 167 -0.68 8.59 25.25
N SER A 168 0.41 8.83 24.53
CA SER A 168 1.34 9.97 24.66
C SER A 168 0.71 11.31 24.28
N ASP A 169 -0.22 11.27 23.32
CA ASP A 169 -1.13 12.38 23.03
C ASP A 169 -2.56 11.83 23.00
N PRO A 170 -3.29 11.87 24.13
CA PRO A 170 -4.63 11.32 24.26
C PRO A 170 -5.58 11.77 23.15
N SER A 171 -5.69 10.94 22.12
CA SER A 171 -6.45 11.21 20.90
C SER A 171 -6.82 9.90 20.21
N THR A 172 -7.86 9.96 19.38
CA THR A 172 -8.30 8.81 18.58
C THR A 172 -7.63 8.84 17.21
N VAL A 173 -7.17 7.67 16.77
CA VAL A 173 -6.60 7.48 15.43
C VAL A 173 -7.53 6.55 14.66
N GLN A 174 -7.92 6.90 13.45
CA GLN A 174 -8.77 6.03 12.64
C GLN A 174 -8.03 4.72 12.33
N THR A 175 -8.67 3.59 12.62
CA THR A 175 -8.20 2.29 12.16
C THR A 175 -8.85 2.02 10.81
N LEU A 176 -8.03 1.84 9.78
CA LEU A 176 -8.47 1.39 8.48
C LEU A 176 -8.41 -0.14 8.44
N ARG A 177 -9.28 -0.73 7.62
CA ARG A 177 -9.25 -2.15 7.27
C ARG A 177 -8.96 -2.27 5.79
N ALA A 178 -8.39 -3.40 5.40
CA ALA A 178 -7.91 -3.63 4.05
C ALA A 178 -8.93 -3.45 2.92
N PRO A 179 -10.27 -3.42 3.08
CA PRO A 179 -11.17 -3.08 1.97
C PRO A 179 -11.48 -1.57 1.80
N LYS A 180 -10.80 -0.66 2.51
CA LYS A 180 -11.04 0.79 2.40
C LYS A 180 -9.89 1.58 1.78
N PHE A 181 -9.05 0.92 0.97
CA PHE A 181 -8.14 1.65 0.06
C PHE A 181 -8.81 1.97 -1.28
N GLU A 182 -10.07 1.55 -1.46
CA GLU A 182 -10.93 2.02 -2.54
C GLU A 182 -10.89 3.55 -2.54
N SER A 183 -10.37 4.06 -3.64
CA SER A 183 -10.50 5.43 -4.09
C SER A 183 -11.83 6.00 -3.65
N ASP A 184 -11.81 7.15 -2.96
CA ASP A 184 -12.97 8.02 -2.97
C ASP A 184 -13.54 8.05 -4.40
N ASP A 185 -14.81 7.69 -4.53
CA ASP A 185 -15.57 7.67 -5.77
C ASP A 185 -15.26 8.89 -6.63
N SER A 186 -14.72 8.66 -7.82
CA SER A 186 -15.51 8.84 -9.03
C SER A 186 -14.78 8.25 -10.23
N ASN A 187 -15.51 8.03 -11.31
CA ASN A 187 -15.02 7.69 -12.64
C ASN A 187 -13.81 8.53 -13.13
N GLU A 188 -13.44 9.63 -12.46
CA GLU A 188 -12.20 10.37 -12.68
C GLU A 188 -10.94 9.52 -12.46
N SER A 189 -10.86 8.67 -11.43
CA SER A 189 -9.64 7.89 -11.19
C SER A 189 -9.39 6.87 -12.30
N LEU A 190 -10.47 6.27 -12.83
CA LEU A 190 -10.40 5.35 -13.96
C LEU A 190 -10.20 6.08 -15.30
N GLY A 191 -10.76 7.28 -15.45
CA GLY A 191 -10.51 8.16 -16.60
C GLY A 191 -9.04 8.61 -16.66
N MET A 192 -8.49 9.05 -15.53
CA MET A 192 -7.08 9.38 -15.37
C MET A 192 -6.18 8.18 -15.63
N TYR A 193 -6.58 6.99 -15.18
CA TYR A 193 -5.89 5.73 -15.49
C TYR A 193 -5.82 5.45 -17.01
N ILE A 194 -6.93 5.60 -17.73
CA ILE A 194 -6.94 5.41 -19.19
C ILE A 194 -6.04 6.46 -19.87
N ILE A 195 -6.04 7.71 -19.39
CA ILE A 195 -5.19 8.78 -19.92
C ILE A 195 -3.70 8.47 -19.69
N GLU A 196 -3.31 8.09 -18.48
CA GLU A 196 -1.92 7.78 -18.12
C GLU A 196 -1.42 6.52 -18.85
N LEU A 197 -2.24 5.48 -18.96
CA LEU A 197 -1.89 4.28 -19.74
C LEU A 197 -1.69 4.63 -21.21
N ASN A 198 -2.55 5.47 -21.78
CA ASN A 198 -2.38 5.96 -23.15
C ASN A 198 -1.10 6.78 -23.32
N GLN A 199 -0.75 7.63 -22.36
CA GLN A 199 0.49 8.42 -22.40
C GLN A 199 1.74 7.53 -22.33
N PHE A 200 1.73 6.51 -21.46
CA PHE A 200 2.81 5.54 -21.34
C PHE A 200 2.98 4.67 -22.59
N LEU A 201 1.87 4.19 -23.17
CA LEU A 201 1.92 3.44 -24.43
C LEU A 201 2.43 4.31 -25.57
N ARG A 202 2.05 5.60 -25.61
CA ARG A 202 2.60 6.58 -26.56
C ARG A 202 4.10 6.77 -26.37
N SER A 203 4.61 6.85 -25.14
CA SER A 203 6.06 7.01 -24.91
C SER A 203 6.84 5.78 -25.37
N ILE A 204 6.35 4.57 -25.09
CA ILE A 204 6.96 3.33 -25.60
C ILE A 204 6.96 3.30 -27.13
N LEU A 205 5.83 3.66 -27.75
CA LEU A 205 5.71 3.71 -29.22
C LEU A 205 6.67 4.72 -29.85
N ILE A 206 6.83 5.89 -29.23
CA ILE A 206 7.78 6.91 -29.67
C ILE A 206 9.20 6.38 -29.54
N GLU A 207 9.59 5.84 -28.39
CA GLU A 207 10.94 5.28 -28.18
C GLU A 207 11.25 4.13 -29.15
N THR A 208 10.29 3.22 -29.38
CA THR A 208 10.44 2.11 -30.34
C THR A 208 10.49 2.60 -31.79
N ALA A 209 9.72 3.65 -32.13
CA ALA A 209 9.77 4.27 -33.45
C ALA A 209 11.10 4.98 -33.75
N PHE A 210 11.69 5.64 -32.74
CA PHE A 210 12.96 6.34 -32.90
C PHE A 210 14.17 5.41 -32.85
N THR A 211 14.01 4.18 -32.35
CA THR A 211 15.06 3.16 -32.34
C THR A 211 15.04 2.25 -33.57
N SER A 212 13.97 2.27 -34.37
CA SER A 212 13.82 1.43 -35.56
C SER A 212 14.28 2.07 -36.87
N GLU A 213 15.17 3.08 -36.85
CA GLU A 213 15.76 3.64 -38.07
C GLU A 213 16.73 2.68 -38.79
N SER A 214 16.96 1.48 -38.28
CA SER A 214 17.72 0.44 -38.97
C SER A 214 16.82 -0.70 -39.44
N GLU A 215 16.79 -0.83 -40.77
CA GLU A 215 16.40 -1.98 -41.58
C GLU A 215 14.97 -1.99 -42.14
N GLU A 216 14.95 -1.92 -43.47
CA GLU A 216 13.85 -2.13 -44.41
C GLU A 216 13.14 -3.47 -44.15
N ASN A 217 12.21 -3.49 -43.21
CA ASN A 217 11.15 -4.50 -43.16
C ASN A 217 9.81 -3.79 -43.11
N GLU A 218 8.83 -4.32 -43.86
CA GLU A 218 7.44 -3.85 -44.02
C GLU A 218 6.60 -3.85 -42.72
N THR A 219 7.21 -3.53 -41.58
CA THR A 219 6.51 -3.17 -40.37
C THR A 219 5.89 -1.79 -40.55
N LEU A 220 4.56 -1.79 -40.52
CA LEU A 220 3.68 -0.62 -40.44
C LEU A 220 4.38 0.58 -39.80
N SER A 221 4.66 1.63 -40.58
CA SER A 221 5.42 2.79 -40.06
C SER A 221 4.76 3.32 -38.78
N SER A 222 5.57 3.81 -37.85
CA SER A 222 5.10 4.32 -36.56
C SER A 222 3.99 5.37 -36.69
N ALA A 223 3.99 6.12 -37.80
CA ALA A 223 2.94 7.07 -38.15
C ALA A 223 1.58 6.40 -38.48
N THR A 224 1.59 5.21 -39.07
CA THR A 224 0.37 4.42 -39.37
C THR A 224 -0.20 3.80 -38.10
N LEU A 225 0.66 3.33 -37.20
CA LEU A 225 0.29 2.77 -35.91
C LEU A 225 -0.29 3.84 -34.98
N LEU A 226 0.33 5.03 -34.94
CA LEU A 226 -0.19 6.23 -34.27
C LEU A 226 -1.56 6.65 -34.83
N ARG A 227 -1.75 6.63 -36.15
CA ARG A 227 -3.06 6.96 -36.77
C ARG A 227 -4.16 5.98 -36.42
N GLU A 228 -3.88 4.68 -36.38
CA GLU A 228 -4.88 3.68 -35.99
C GLU A 228 -5.21 3.75 -34.49
N LEU A 229 -4.22 4.04 -33.64
CA LEU A 229 -4.46 4.36 -32.23
C LEU A 229 -5.31 5.61 -32.05
N GLU A 230 -5.01 6.70 -32.77
CA GLU A 230 -5.78 7.94 -32.74
C GLU A 230 -7.22 7.75 -33.23
N LYS A 231 -7.44 6.94 -34.28
CA LYS A 231 -8.79 6.55 -34.69
C LYS A 231 -9.53 5.80 -33.59
N THR A 232 -8.87 4.85 -32.93
CA THR A 232 -9.48 4.05 -31.85
C THR A 232 -9.82 4.93 -30.64
N ILE A 233 -8.97 5.91 -30.33
CA ILE A 233 -9.17 6.89 -29.25
C ILE A 233 -10.32 7.84 -29.59
N ASN A 234 -10.51 8.28 -30.83
CA ASN A 234 -11.64 9.13 -31.20
C ASN A 234 -12.99 8.39 -31.19
N VAL A 235 -13.01 7.05 -31.14
CA VAL A 235 -14.23 6.26 -30.92
C VAL A 235 -14.63 6.25 -29.43
N SER A 236 -13.79 6.77 -28.53
CA SER A 236 -13.97 6.72 -27.06
C SER A 236 -15.10 7.55 -26.48
N GLU A 237 -15.75 8.45 -27.23
CA GLU A 237 -16.91 9.20 -26.72
C GLU A 237 -18.17 8.32 -26.58
N SER A 238 -18.18 7.10 -27.15
CA SER A 238 -19.35 6.21 -27.15
C SER A 238 -19.10 4.78 -26.62
N ASN A 239 -17.85 4.43 -26.33
CA ASN A 239 -17.49 3.08 -25.90
C ASN A 239 -17.46 2.95 -24.37
N SER A 240 -17.95 1.81 -23.88
CA SER A 240 -17.77 1.41 -22.48
C SER A 240 -16.29 1.24 -22.14
N ILE A 241 -15.94 1.46 -20.87
CA ILE A 241 -14.59 1.26 -20.31
C ILE A 241 -14.02 -0.12 -20.67
N GLU A 242 -14.86 -1.16 -20.64
CA GLU A 242 -14.47 -2.53 -20.96
C GLU A 242 -14.03 -2.70 -22.42
N GLN A 243 -14.68 -1.99 -23.35
CA GLN A 243 -14.28 -2.01 -24.77
C GLN A 243 -12.91 -1.36 -24.99
N ASN A 244 -12.59 -0.29 -24.25
CA ASN A 244 -11.28 0.36 -24.34
C ASN A 244 -10.17 -0.55 -23.81
N ILE A 245 -10.41 -1.26 -22.70
CA ILE A 245 -9.45 -2.23 -22.16
C ILE A 245 -9.20 -3.37 -23.16
N ILE A 246 -10.25 -3.91 -23.78
CA ILE A 246 -10.14 -4.98 -24.78
C ILE A 246 -9.35 -4.50 -26.02
N LEU A 247 -9.63 -3.28 -26.48
CA LEU A 247 -8.91 -2.69 -27.63
C LEU A 247 -7.43 -2.47 -27.32
N THR A 248 -7.08 -1.95 -26.15
CA THR A 248 -5.68 -1.80 -25.73
C THR A 248 -4.97 -3.16 -25.66
N ASP A 249 -5.62 -4.19 -25.14
CA ASP A 249 -5.04 -5.54 -25.03
C ASP A 249 -4.82 -6.20 -26.41
N ILE A 250 -5.76 -6.01 -27.34
CA ILE A 250 -5.63 -6.44 -28.74
C ILE A 250 -4.45 -5.76 -29.42
N LEU A 251 -4.29 -4.44 -29.23
CA LEU A 251 -3.21 -3.67 -29.83
C LEU A 251 -1.84 -4.06 -29.26
N LEU A 252 -1.75 -4.28 -27.94
CA LEU A 252 -0.54 -4.77 -27.30
C LEU A 252 -0.13 -6.17 -27.79
N LYS A 253 -1.09 -7.09 -27.90
CA LYS A 253 -0.83 -8.43 -28.47
C LYS A 253 -0.41 -8.38 -29.92
N LYS A 254 -1.13 -7.61 -30.75
CA LYS A 254 -0.92 -7.56 -32.19
C LYS A 254 0.42 -6.94 -32.57
N TYR A 255 0.86 -5.89 -31.87
CA TYR A 255 2.03 -5.11 -32.30
C TYR A 255 3.29 -5.35 -31.47
N PHE A 256 3.16 -5.89 -30.25
CA PHE A 256 4.31 -6.10 -29.37
C PHE A 256 4.53 -7.56 -28.96
N ASN A 257 3.69 -8.50 -29.42
CA ASN A 257 3.73 -9.91 -28.99
C ASN A 257 3.68 -10.07 -27.46
N LEU A 258 3.15 -9.07 -26.76
CA LEU A 258 3.03 -9.05 -25.31
C LEU A 258 1.76 -9.81 -24.93
N ASN A 259 1.91 -10.99 -24.33
CA ASN A 259 0.78 -11.74 -23.76
C ASN A 259 0.37 -11.14 -22.41
N TRP A 260 -0.46 -10.11 -22.46
CA TRP A 260 -1.20 -9.65 -21.29
C TRP A 260 -2.42 -10.56 -21.10
N PHE A 261 -2.52 -11.19 -19.93
CA PHE A 261 -3.71 -11.91 -19.49
C PHE A 261 -4.45 -11.03 -18.50
N ILE A 262 -5.26 -10.11 -19.01
CA ILE A 262 -6.36 -9.55 -18.21
C ILE A 262 -7.49 -10.59 -18.31
N LYS A 263 -7.71 -11.37 -17.25
CA LYS A 263 -8.95 -12.15 -17.17
C LYS A 263 -10.09 -11.13 -17.06
N PRO A 264 -11.12 -11.22 -17.93
CA PRO A 264 -12.32 -10.42 -17.71
C PRO A 264 -12.89 -10.79 -16.34
N ILE A 265 -13.11 -9.77 -15.51
CA ILE A 265 -13.90 -9.92 -14.29
C ILE A 265 -15.34 -10.04 -14.78
N ILE A 266 -15.91 -11.24 -14.69
CA ILE A 266 -17.34 -11.52 -14.88
C ILE A 266 -17.99 -11.51 -13.49
#